data_AF-A0A1M3EJ60-F1
#
_entry.id   AF-A0A1M3EJ60-F1
#
_cell.length_a   1.000
_cell.length_b   1.000
_cell.length_c   1.000
_cell.angle_alpha   90.00
_cell.angle_beta   90.00
_cell.angle_gamma   90.00
#
_symmetry.space_group_name_H-M   'P 1'
#
loop_
_entity.id
_entity.type
_entity.pdbx_description
1 polymer ?
#
loop_
_entity_poly.entity_id
_entity_poly.type
_entity_poly.pdbx_seq_one_letter_code
_entity_poly.pdbx_strand_id
1 'polypeptide(L)'
;MGILDKFENGVERAVNNAFTRFARSEVKPVELVSALRREVDDRAAVVDRDRTVVPNDFVIELSTSDYDQVEAWGAETLADEFAANVTDHAASQRYAFVGPVTVSFAEDPDLETGRFTVKSSTVRGAVAPATTAAPSPRHPLLDIDGQRYLLTGPVTVIGRGSEADIIVDDPGVSRRHLEIRVTPDGVIATDLGSTNGLFVEGHQVPAATLLDGNTLTIGRTRILFWTGGEPEADG
;
A
#
# COMPACT_ATOMS: atom_id res chain seq x y z
N MET A 1 24.42 0.47 0.74
CA MET A 1 23.60 -0.64 1.24
C MET A 1 22.51 -0.87 0.20
N GLY A 2 22.46 -2.05 -0.39
CA GLY A 2 21.59 -2.35 -1.53
C GLY A 2 20.12 -2.47 -1.11
N ILE A 3 19.21 -2.20 -2.03
CA ILE A 3 17.77 -2.42 -1.85
C ILE A 3 17.48 -3.93 -1.70
N LEU A 4 18.32 -4.77 -2.31
CA LEU A 4 18.34 -6.23 -2.10
C LEU A 4 18.62 -6.59 -0.64
N ASP A 5 19.59 -5.94 0.02
CA ASP A 5 19.88 -6.20 1.44
C ASP A 5 18.66 -5.92 2.33
N LYS A 6 17.88 -4.86 2.05
CA LYS A 6 16.68 -4.54 2.83
C LYS A 6 15.57 -5.58 2.66
N PHE A 7 15.39 -6.07 1.45
CA PHE A 7 14.45 -7.14 1.14
C PHE A 7 14.87 -8.46 1.77
N GLU A 8 16.15 -8.84 1.63
CA GLU A 8 16.71 -10.05 2.26
C GLU A 8 16.48 -10.02 3.76
N ASN A 9 16.74 -8.88 4.43
CA ASN A 9 16.45 -8.72 5.86
C ASN A 9 14.94 -8.73 6.20
N GLY A 10 14.05 -8.36 5.27
CA GLY A 10 12.58 -8.39 5.44
C GLY A 10 12.04 -9.81 5.34
N VAL A 11 12.43 -10.51 4.28
CA VAL A 11 12.03 -11.90 4.06
C VAL A 11 12.73 -12.85 5.04
N GLU A 12 13.96 -12.61 5.47
CA GLU A 12 14.59 -13.40 6.55
C GLU A 12 13.83 -13.30 7.88
N ARG A 13 13.17 -12.16 8.15
CA ARG A 13 12.31 -11.98 9.33
C ARG A 13 10.95 -12.67 9.16
N ALA A 14 10.40 -12.64 7.95
CA ALA A 14 9.14 -13.30 7.62
C ALA A 14 9.27 -14.84 7.59
N VAL A 15 10.40 -15.34 7.10
CA VAL A 15 10.62 -16.75 6.80
C VAL A 15 11.67 -17.30 7.76
N ASN A 16 11.23 -17.82 8.91
CA ASN A 16 12.09 -18.42 9.94
C ASN A 16 13.09 -19.43 9.33
N ASN A 17 14.37 -19.04 9.20
CA ASN A 17 15.51 -19.89 8.82
C ASN A 17 15.43 -20.68 7.49
N ALA A 18 14.49 -20.38 6.59
CA ALA A 18 14.27 -21.22 5.39
C ALA A 18 15.23 -20.95 4.20
N PHE A 19 16.02 -19.87 4.24
CA PHE A 19 16.88 -19.46 3.12
C PHE A 19 18.05 -20.39 2.79
N THR A 20 18.34 -21.40 3.62
CA THR A 20 19.59 -22.17 3.50
C THR A 20 19.50 -23.45 2.67
N ARG A 21 18.32 -23.83 2.14
CA ARG A 21 18.14 -25.08 1.38
C ARG A 21 17.19 -24.97 0.18
N PHE A 22 17.51 -24.13 -0.80
CA PHE A 22 16.82 -24.16 -2.08
C PHE A 22 17.39 -25.27 -2.98
N ALA A 23 16.53 -26.07 -3.60
CA ALA A 23 16.96 -26.92 -4.71
C ALA A 23 17.25 -26.06 -5.95
N ARG A 24 18.10 -26.53 -6.87
CA ARG A 24 18.43 -25.77 -8.10
C ARG A 24 17.22 -25.49 -9.01
N SER A 25 16.13 -26.23 -8.83
CA SER A 25 14.96 -26.21 -9.70
C SER A 25 13.75 -25.46 -9.11
N GLU A 26 13.83 -25.00 -7.86
CA GLU A 26 12.73 -24.29 -7.19
C GLU A 26 12.80 -22.79 -7.44
N VAL A 27 11.64 -22.11 -7.40
CA VAL A 27 11.58 -20.65 -7.50
C VAL A 27 12.26 -19.99 -6.31
N LYS A 28 12.96 -18.89 -6.57
CA LYS A 28 13.58 -18.08 -5.51
C LYS A 28 12.81 -16.79 -5.31
N PRO A 29 12.60 -16.33 -4.05
CA PRO A 29 11.90 -15.07 -3.79
C PRO A 29 12.47 -13.87 -4.55
N VAL A 30 13.80 -13.79 -4.67
CA VAL A 30 14.48 -12.72 -5.42
C VAL A 30 14.17 -12.71 -6.92
N GLU A 31 13.90 -13.89 -7.50
CA GLU A 31 13.53 -14.02 -8.92
C GLU A 31 12.10 -13.53 -9.14
N LEU A 32 11.19 -13.86 -8.22
CA LEU A 32 9.79 -13.40 -8.25
C LEU A 32 9.70 -11.87 -8.13
N VAL A 33 10.43 -11.28 -7.17
CA VAL A 33 10.49 -9.82 -7.02
C VAL A 33 11.07 -9.13 -8.24
N SER A 34 12.14 -9.68 -8.81
CA SER A 34 12.74 -9.13 -10.02
C SER A 34 11.76 -9.17 -11.19
N ALA A 35 10.96 -10.23 -11.30
CA ALA A 35 9.92 -10.35 -12.32
C ALA A 35 8.76 -9.37 -12.09
N LEU A 36 8.33 -9.16 -10.84
CA LEU A 36 7.33 -8.13 -10.51
C LEU A 36 7.79 -6.73 -10.91
N ARG A 37 9.03 -6.35 -10.57
CA ARG A 37 9.60 -5.04 -10.96
C ARG A 37 9.63 -4.86 -12.48
N ARG A 38 10.04 -5.92 -13.18
CA ARG A 38 10.04 -5.91 -14.65
C ARG A 38 8.64 -5.77 -15.21
N GLU A 39 7.65 -6.50 -14.68
CA GLU A 39 6.26 -6.38 -15.13
C GLU A 39 5.72 -4.96 -14.88
N VAL A 40 6.07 -4.33 -13.75
CA VAL A 40 5.74 -2.92 -13.46
C VAL A 40 6.31 -1.99 -14.52
N ASP A 41 7.59 -2.15 -14.86
CA ASP A 41 8.27 -1.34 -15.90
C ASP A 41 7.66 -1.58 -17.29
N ASP A 42 7.44 -2.84 -17.67
CA ASP A 42 6.93 -3.24 -18.98
C ASP A 42 5.47 -2.79 -19.21
N ARG A 43 4.69 -2.60 -18.13
CA ARG A 43 3.29 -2.15 -18.16
C ARG A 43 3.09 -0.67 -17.86
N ALA A 44 4.17 0.09 -17.64
CA ALA A 44 4.11 1.51 -17.37
C ALA A 44 3.43 2.28 -18.52
N ALA A 45 2.38 3.03 -18.21
CA ALA A 45 1.59 3.79 -19.17
C ALA A 45 1.56 5.28 -18.81
N VAL A 46 1.96 6.14 -19.73
CA VAL A 46 1.89 7.60 -19.54
C VAL A 46 0.43 8.04 -19.65
N VAL A 47 -0.09 8.68 -18.59
CA VAL A 47 -1.49 9.16 -18.54
C VAL A 47 -1.57 10.66 -18.81
N ASP A 48 -0.67 11.44 -18.21
CA ASP A 48 -0.57 12.89 -18.40
C ASP A 48 0.90 13.33 -18.36
N ARG A 49 1.17 14.64 -18.44
CA ARG A 49 2.54 15.16 -18.52
C ARG A 49 3.39 14.86 -17.28
N ASP A 50 2.76 14.61 -16.15
CA ASP A 50 3.41 14.52 -14.85
C ASP A 50 3.26 13.13 -14.22
N ARG A 51 2.54 12.20 -14.87
CA ARG A 51 2.22 10.91 -14.27
C ARG A 51 2.24 9.74 -15.25
N THR A 52 3.11 8.79 -14.93
CA THR A 52 3.14 7.44 -15.48
C THR A 52 2.46 6.50 -14.50
N VAL A 53 1.40 5.83 -14.93
CA VAL A 53 0.64 4.88 -14.13
C VAL A 53 1.10 3.46 -14.40
N VAL A 54 1.16 2.65 -13.34
CA VAL A 54 1.52 1.24 -13.40
C VAL A 54 0.42 0.35 -12.78
N PRO A 55 0.42 -0.96 -13.09
CA PRO A 55 -0.45 -1.91 -12.41
C PRO A 55 -0.24 -1.91 -10.89
N ASN A 56 -1.29 -2.24 -10.15
CA ASN A 56 -1.28 -2.28 -8.69
C ASN A 56 -1.84 -3.58 -8.12
N ASP A 57 -2.28 -4.50 -8.97
CA ASP A 57 -2.77 -5.82 -8.57
C ASP A 57 -1.98 -6.89 -9.33
N PHE A 58 -1.35 -7.79 -8.58
CA PHE A 58 -0.44 -8.80 -9.12
C PHE A 58 -0.79 -10.19 -8.59
N VAL A 59 -0.84 -11.17 -9.50
CA VAL A 59 -1.00 -12.59 -9.19
C VAL A 59 0.21 -13.34 -9.74
N ILE A 60 0.96 -14.00 -8.86
CA ILE A 60 2.07 -14.88 -9.22
C ILE A 60 1.55 -16.31 -9.27
N GLU A 61 1.47 -16.88 -10.47
CA GLU A 61 1.08 -18.26 -10.69
C GLU A 61 2.31 -19.16 -10.63
N LEU A 62 2.24 -20.18 -9.77
CA LEU A 62 3.32 -21.09 -9.42
C LEU A 62 2.91 -22.54 -9.66
N SER A 63 3.88 -23.41 -9.95
CA SER A 63 3.64 -24.86 -9.93
C SER A 63 3.18 -25.31 -8.53
N THR A 64 2.48 -26.44 -8.43
CA THR A 64 2.05 -27.02 -7.14
C THR A 64 3.19 -27.08 -6.11
N SER A 65 4.36 -27.57 -6.51
CA SER A 65 5.50 -27.71 -5.61
C SER A 65 6.07 -26.37 -5.13
N ASP A 66 6.06 -25.35 -5.98
CA ASP A 66 6.54 -24.01 -5.62
C ASP A 66 5.50 -23.25 -4.79
N TYR A 67 4.20 -23.46 -5.08
CA TYR A 67 3.10 -22.89 -4.31
C TYR A 67 3.09 -23.43 -2.88
N ASP A 68 3.19 -24.76 -2.70
CA ASP A 68 3.29 -25.40 -1.38
C ASP A 68 4.49 -24.87 -0.57
N GLN A 69 5.59 -24.57 -1.26
CA GLN A 69 6.79 -24.00 -0.66
C GLN A 69 6.56 -22.56 -0.19
N VAL A 70 5.90 -21.72 -1.00
CA VAL A 70 5.54 -20.35 -0.64
C VAL A 70 4.55 -20.33 0.54
N GLU A 71 3.56 -21.22 0.55
CA GLU A 71 2.65 -21.41 1.68
C GLU A 71 3.42 -21.76 2.96
N ALA A 72 4.39 -22.67 2.87
CA ALA A 72 5.23 -23.05 4.00
C ALA A 72 6.10 -21.89 4.51
N TRP A 73 6.41 -20.90 3.67
CA TRP A 73 7.13 -19.68 4.07
C TRP A 73 6.23 -18.61 4.70
N GLY A 74 4.92 -18.73 4.57
CA GLY A 74 3.96 -17.70 4.94
C GLY A 74 3.66 -16.79 3.75
N ALA A 75 2.81 -17.28 2.85
CA ALA A 75 2.44 -16.60 1.60
C ALA A 75 1.93 -15.16 1.84
N GLU A 76 1.13 -14.94 2.88
CA GLU A 76 0.61 -13.60 3.24
C GLU A 76 1.74 -12.61 3.54
N THR A 77 2.66 -12.95 4.45
CA THR A 77 3.80 -12.09 4.80
C THR A 77 4.71 -11.85 3.59
N LEU A 78 4.92 -12.88 2.76
CA LEU A 78 5.74 -12.75 1.56
C LEU A 78 5.09 -11.81 0.53
N ALA A 79 3.77 -11.88 0.37
CA ALA A 79 3.00 -11.00 -0.50
C ALA A 79 3.09 -9.54 -0.05
N ASP A 80 2.97 -9.28 1.25
CA ASP A 80 3.11 -7.93 1.81
C ASP A 80 4.51 -7.35 1.55
N GLU A 81 5.56 -8.15 1.75
CA GLU A 81 6.94 -7.74 1.44
C GLU A 81 7.15 -7.49 -0.07
N PHE A 82 6.51 -8.27 -0.93
CA PHE A 82 6.58 -8.06 -2.38
C PHE A 82 5.85 -6.78 -2.80
N ALA A 83 4.68 -6.49 -2.22
CA ALA A 83 3.94 -5.25 -2.44
C ALA A 83 4.74 -4.02 -1.99
N ALA A 84 5.41 -4.09 -0.83
CA ALA A 84 6.31 -3.05 -0.36
C ALA A 84 7.49 -2.83 -1.34
N ASN A 85 8.08 -3.92 -1.84
CA ASN A 85 9.19 -3.85 -2.78
C ASN A 85 8.78 -3.24 -4.14
N VAL A 86 7.60 -3.59 -4.64
CA VAL A 86 6.99 -2.98 -5.84
C VAL A 86 6.75 -1.49 -5.63
N THR A 87 6.27 -1.11 -4.44
CA THR A 87 6.04 0.30 -4.08
C THR A 87 7.34 1.10 -4.06
N ASP A 88 8.40 0.57 -3.45
CA ASP A 88 9.73 1.21 -3.41
C ASP A 88 10.33 1.36 -4.82
N HIS A 89 10.16 0.34 -5.68
CA HIS A 89 10.61 0.40 -7.07
C HIS A 89 9.86 1.49 -7.84
N ALA A 90 8.53 1.53 -7.73
CA ALA A 90 7.70 2.54 -8.37
C ALA A 90 8.07 3.96 -7.91
N ALA A 91 8.33 4.17 -6.61
CA ALA A 91 8.83 5.45 -6.10
C ALA A 91 10.17 5.85 -6.73
N SER A 92 11.09 4.90 -6.85
CA SER A 92 12.42 5.12 -7.45
C SER A 92 12.35 5.46 -8.94
N GLN A 93 11.42 4.84 -9.68
CA GLN A 93 11.20 5.09 -11.12
C GLN A 93 10.29 6.29 -11.39
N ARG A 94 9.72 6.86 -10.34
CA ARG A 94 8.71 7.90 -10.39
C ARG A 94 7.38 7.50 -11.08
N TYR A 95 6.91 6.29 -10.80
CA TYR A 95 5.59 5.84 -11.21
C TYR A 95 4.53 6.14 -10.16
N ALA A 96 3.25 6.04 -10.54
CA ALA A 96 2.11 6.19 -9.66
C ALA A 96 1.15 4.99 -9.78
N PHE A 97 0.52 4.63 -8.67
CA PHE A 97 -0.59 3.68 -8.64
C PHE A 97 -1.94 4.41 -8.63
N VAL A 98 -3.00 3.69 -8.95
CA VAL A 98 -4.40 4.20 -8.89
C VAL A 98 -5.23 3.49 -7.82
N GLY A 99 -4.59 2.69 -6.98
CA GLY A 99 -5.19 1.91 -5.92
C GLY A 99 -4.11 1.31 -5.00
N PRO A 100 -4.51 0.52 -3.99
CA PRO A 100 -3.56 -0.19 -3.14
C PRO A 100 -2.74 -1.19 -3.96
N VAL A 101 -1.50 -1.44 -3.56
CA VAL A 101 -0.65 -2.44 -4.21
C VAL A 101 -0.91 -3.79 -3.55
N THR A 102 -1.42 -4.74 -4.31
CA THR A 102 -1.72 -6.11 -3.88
C THR A 102 -0.85 -7.10 -4.64
N VAL A 103 -0.28 -8.05 -3.92
CA VAL A 103 0.39 -9.22 -4.48
C VAL A 103 -0.29 -10.44 -3.91
N SER A 104 -0.49 -11.46 -4.74
CA SER A 104 -1.02 -12.74 -4.29
C SER A 104 -0.35 -13.88 -5.05
N PHE A 105 -0.42 -15.07 -4.48
CA PHE A 105 0.08 -16.29 -5.09
C PHE A 105 -1.11 -17.16 -5.48
N ALA A 106 -0.99 -17.84 -6.62
CA ALA A 106 -1.98 -18.80 -7.09
C ALA A 106 -1.27 -20.06 -7.59
N GLU A 107 -1.90 -21.21 -7.39
CA GLU A 107 -1.44 -22.48 -7.95
C GLU A 107 -1.89 -22.62 -9.40
N ASP A 108 -0.96 -23.00 -10.28
CA ASP A 108 -1.22 -23.47 -11.63
C ASP A 108 -0.55 -24.85 -11.82
N PRO A 109 -1.33 -25.95 -11.83
CA PRO A 109 -0.81 -27.31 -11.90
C PRO A 109 -0.20 -27.65 -13.27
N ASP A 110 -0.42 -26.83 -14.30
CA ASP A 110 0.16 -27.02 -15.63
C ASP A 110 1.59 -26.45 -15.73
N LEU A 111 2.05 -25.69 -14.73
CA LEU A 111 3.40 -25.14 -14.68
C LEU A 111 4.43 -26.17 -14.20
N GLU A 112 5.58 -26.20 -14.87
CA GLU A 112 6.75 -26.95 -14.39
C GLU A 112 7.38 -26.28 -13.16
N THR A 113 7.95 -27.06 -12.24
CA THR A 113 8.66 -26.53 -11.07
C THR A 113 9.80 -25.58 -11.48
N GLY A 114 9.90 -24.44 -10.80
CA GLY A 114 10.82 -23.35 -11.12
C GLY A 114 10.32 -22.44 -12.24
N ARG A 115 9.14 -22.70 -12.81
CA ARG A 115 8.44 -21.78 -13.73
C ARG A 115 7.32 -21.08 -13.00
N PHE A 116 7.11 -19.83 -13.37
CA PHE A 116 6.06 -18.99 -12.84
C PHE A 116 5.58 -18.00 -13.90
N THR A 117 4.36 -17.50 -13.73
CA THR A 117 3.78 -16.43 -14.54
C THR A 117 3.37 -15.29 -13.63
N VAL A 118 3.57 -14.05 -14.08
CA VAL A 118 3.05 -12.87 -13.39
C VAL A 118 1.88 -12.32 -14.20
N LYS A 119 0.70 -12.28 -13.60
CA LYS A 119 -0.45 -11.55 -14.11
C LYS A 119 -0.53 -10.21 -13.39
N SER A 120 -0.75 -9.15 -14.16
CA SER A 120 -0.86 -7.78 -13.64
C SER A 120 -2.16 -7.14 -14.10
N SER A 121 -2.79 -6.37 -13.22
CA SER A 121 -4.00 -5.61 -13.51
C SER A 121 -3.97 -4.25 -12.82
N THR A 122 -4.76 -3.31 -13.33
CA THR A 122 -4.88 -1.96 -12.77
C THR A 122 -6.27 -1.81 -12.15
N VAL A 123 -6.32 -1.88 -10.82
CA VAL A 123 -7.55 -1.81 -10.04
C VAL A 123 -7.60 -0.46 -9.32
N ARG A 124 -8.62 0.35 -9.62
CA ARG A 124 -8.79 1.63 -8.91
C ARG A 124 -9.23 1.39 -7.47
N GLY A 125 -8.57 2.05 -6.54
CA GLY A 125 -8.91 2.02 -5.11
C GLY A 125 -9.19 3.42 -4.56
N ALA A 126 -9.70 3.46 -3.32
CA ALA A 126 -9.90 4.72 -2.59
C ALA A 126 -8.58 5.40 -2.21
N VAL A 127 -7.51 4.63 -2.10
CA VAL A 127 -6.17 5.07 -1.72
C VAL A 127 -5.11 4.41 -2.58
N ALA A 128 -3.95 5.05 -2.70
CA ALA A 128 -2.76 4.49 -3.33
C ALA A 128 -1.51 4.87 -2.52
N PRO A 129 -0.45 4.06 -2.49
CA PRO A 129 0.82 4.47 -1.88
C PRO A 129 1.37 5.74 -2.53
N ALA A 130 1.88 6.66 -1.71
CA ALA A 130 2.46 7.91 -2.19
C ALA A 130 3.91 7.69 -2.68
N THR A 131 4.05 7.31 -3.95
CA THR A 131 5.36 7.03 -4.58
C THR A 131 6.05 8.27 -5.15
N THR A 132 5.27 9.24 -5.63
CA THR A 132 5.79 10.41 -6.36
C THR A 132 5.01 11.70 -6.21
N ALA A 133 3.71 11.62 -5.95
CA ALA A 133 2.89 12.81 -6.00
C ALA A 133 3.22 13.71 -4.81
N ALA A 134 3.61 14.95 -5.10
CA ALA A 134 3.36 16.03 -4.17
C ALA A 134 1.85 16.04 -3.88
N PRO A 135 1.44 16.18 -2.60
CA PRO A 135 0.03 16.27 -2.28
C PRO A 135 -0.62 17.38 -3.11
N SER A 136 -1.87 17.17 -3.52
CA SER A 136 -2.66 18.17 -4.23
C SER A 136 -4.07 18.24 -3.64
N PRO A 137 -4.81 19.36 -3.80
CA PRO A 137 -6.19 19.42 -3.35
C PRO A 137 -7.08 18.30 -3.92
N ARG A 138 -6.73 17.79 -5.10
CA ARG A 138 -7.45 16.67 -5.76
C ARG A 138 -7.03 15.29 -5.27
N HIS A 139 -5.82 15.17 -4.74
CA HIS A 139 -5.28 13.94 -4.19
C HIS A 139 -4.53 14.27 -2.89
N PRO A 140 -5.27 14.50 -1.79
CA PRO A 140 -4.67 14.72 -0.49
C PRO A 140 -3.81 13.53 -0.06
N LEU A 141 -2.85 13.78 0.83
CA LEU A 141 -1.96 12.79 1.39
C LEU A 141 -2.25 12.61 2.88
N LEU A 142 -2.25 11.35 3.31
CA LEU A 142 -2.21 10.96 4.71
C LEU A 142 -0.87 10.32 5.02
N ASP A 143 -0.27 10.67 6.16
CA ASP A 143 0.86 9.93 6.72
C ASP A 143 0.43 9.34 8.06
N ILE A 144 0.54 8.01 8.12
CA ILE A 144 0.06 7.17 9.22
C ILE A 144 1.25 6.30 9.62
N ASP A 145 1.82 6.58 10.78
CA ASP A 145 3.01 5.90 11.30
C ASP A 145 4.18 5.82 10.30
N GLY A 146 4.35 6.86 9.47
CA GLY A 146 5.41 6.96 8.45
C GLY A 146 5.05 6.34 7.10
N GLN A 147 3.91 5.68 6.98
CA GLN A 147 3.36 5.21 5.69
C GLN A 147 2.50 6.29 5.07
N ARG A 148 2.76 6.59 3.79
CA ARG A 148 2.09 7.68 3.08
C ARG A 148 1.09 7.16 2.06
N TYR A 149 -0.14 7.65 2.15
CA TYR A 149 -1.26 7.27 1.30
C TYR A 149 -1.79 8.49 0.57
N LEU A 150 -1.87 8.42 -0.75
CA LEU A 150 -2.63 9.35 -1.57
C LEU A 150 -4.09 8.93 -1.59
N LEU A 151 -4.99 9.87 -1.36
CA LEU A 151 -6.43 9.66 -1.51
C LEU A 151 -6.78 9.78 -3.00
N THR A 152 -7.13 8.65 -3.61
CA THR A 152 -7.48 8.53 -5.03
C THR A 152 -8.98 8.43 -5.27
N GLY A 153 -9.76 8.12 -4.23
CA GLY A 153 -11.21 8.05 -4.25
C GLY A 153 -11.89 9.19 -3.49
N PRO A 154 -13.22 9.33 -3.65
CA PRO A 154 -14.00 10.37 -2.97
C PRO A 154 -14.25 10.06 -1.49
N VAL A 155 -14.16 8.79 -1.09
CA VAL A 155 -14.36 8.33 0.29
C VAL A 155 -13.29 7.30 0.60
N THR A 156 -12.66 7.44 1.77
CA THR A 156 -11.65 6.52 2.31
C THR A 156 -12.02 6.19 3.75
N VAL A 157 -12.17 4.91 4.06
CA VAL A 157 -12.42 4.43 5.43
C VAL A 157 -11.10 4.01 6.07
N ILE A 158 -10.84 4.49 7.27
CA ILE A 158 -9.68 4.11 8.08
C ILE A 158 -10.16 3.36 9.32
N GLY A 159 -9.51 2.24 9.61
CA GLY A 159 -9.83 1.43 10.77
C GLY A 159 -8.92 0.21 10.87
N ARG A 160 -9.18 -0.67 11.83
CA ARG A 160 -8.42 -1.92 12.01
C ARG A 160 -9.06 -3.15 11.36
N GLY A 161 -10.23 -2.99 10.77
CA GLY A 161 -10.99 -4.08 10.16
C GLY A 161 -10.57 -4.28 8.71
N SER A 162 -10.77 -5.49 8.19
CA SER A 162 -10.50 -5.80 6.78
C SER A 162 -11.43 -5.06 5.81
N GLU A 163 -12.52 -4.47 6.32
CA GLU A 163 -13.41 -3.61 5.56
C GLU A 163 -12.93 -2.15 5.40
N ALA A 164 -11.78 -1.78 5.98
CA ALA A 164 -11.18 -0.46 5.83
C ALA A 164 -10.31 -0.36 4.57
N ASP A 165 -10.27 0.81 3.94
CA ASP A 165 -9.38 1.08 2.80
C ASP A 165 -7.92 1.25 3.26
N ILE A 166 -7.72 1.81 4.47
CA ILE A 166 -6.44 1.81 5.16
C ILE A 166 -6.61 1.07 6.48
N ILE A 167 -5.88 -0.04 6.60
CA ILE A 167 -5.84 -0.86 7.81
C ILE A 167 -4.76 -0.34 8.74
N VAL A 168 -5.13 -0.12 10.00
CA VAL A 168 -4.23 0.34 11.05
C VAL A 168 -4.16 -0.73 12.15
N ASP A 169 -2.95 -1.21 12.46
CA ASP A 169 -2.72 -2.15 13.57
C ASP A 169 -2.64 -1.41 14.91
N ASP A 170 -3.80 -0.99 15.40
CA ASP A 170 -3.93 -0.39 16.72
C ASP A 170 -5.17 -0.93 17.45
N PRO A 171 -5.01 -1.61 18.60
CA PRO A 171 -6.12 -2.04 19.44
C PRO A 171 -7.07 -0.92 19.87
N GLY A 172 -6.59 0.33 19.93
CA GLY A 172 -7.40 1.51 20.22
C GLY A 172 -8.29 1.97 19.06
N VAL A 173 -8.15 1.36 17.88
CA VAL A 173 -8.89 1.74 16.67
C VAL A 173 -10.09 0.80 16.47
N SER A 174 -11.27 1.34 16.13
CA SER A 174 -12.44 0.55 15.75
C SER A 174 -12.27 -0.05 14.35
N ARG A 175 -12.99 -1.14 14.04
CA ARG A 175 -12.87 -1.82 12.73
C ARG A 175 -13.12 -0.88 11.55
N ARG A 176 -14.16 -0.04 11.68
CA ARG A 176 -14.37 1.18 10.89
C ARG A 176 -14.35 2.34 11.87
N HIS A 177 -13.29 3.15 11.86
CA HIS A 177 -13.11 4.20 12.87
C HIS A 177 -13.55 5.55 12.35
N LEU A 178 -13.01 5.96 11.22
CA LEU A 178 -13.36 7.22 10.57
C LEU A 178 -13.49 7.03 9.07
N GLU A 179 -14.21 7.95 8.44
CA GLU A 179 -14.15 8.17 7.00
C GLU A 179 -13.52 9.52 6.69
N ILE A 180 -12.75 9.59 5.62
CA ILE A 180 -12.29 10.83 5.00
C ILE A 180 -13.02 10.95 3.67
N ARG A 181 -13.73 12.06 3.48
CA ARG A 181 -14.45 12.38 2.25
C ARG A 181 -13.78 13.56 1.56
N VAL A 182 -13.33 13.35 0.33
CA VAL A 182 -12.77 14.39 -0.54
C VAL A 182 -13.90 14.95 -1.39
N THR A 183 -14.21 16.24 -1.23
CA THR A 183 -15.24 16.96 -2.00
C THR A 183 -14.60 18.12 -2.76
N PRO A 184 -15.33 18.77 -3.70
CA PRO A 184 -14.85 19.99 -4.34
C PRO A 184 -14.61 21.15 -3.37
N ASP A 185 -15.29 21.17 -2.23
CA ASP A 185 -15.26 22.26 -1.24
C ASP A 185 -14.25 22.03 -0.11
N GLY A 186 -13.61 20.85 -0.07
CA GLY A 186 -12.62 20.51 0.94
C GLY A 186 -12.61 19.03 1.29
N VAL A 187 -11.90 18.70 2.37
CA VAL A 187 -11.80 17.33 2.87
C VAL A 187 -12.43 17.27 4.25
N ILE A 188 -13.30 16.30 4.48
CA ILE A 188 -14.02 16.14 5.75
C ILE A 188 -13.67 14.79 6.35
N ALA A 189 -13.17 14.80 7.60
CA ALA A 189 -13.05 13.60 8.43
C ALA A 189 -14.31 13.44 9.28
N THR A 190 -14.88 12.25 9.34
CA THR A 190 -16.08 11.93 10.13
C THR A 190 -15.86 10.67 10.94
N ASP A 191 -16.12 10.72 12.25
CA ASP A 191 -16.12 9.54 13.11
C ASP A 191 -17.30 8.62 12.78
N LEU A 192 -17.05 7.32 12.69
CA LEU A 192 -18.06 6.32 12.32
C LEU A 192 -18.70 5.64 13.54
N GLY A 193 -18.82 6.36 14.65
CA GLY A 193 -19.29 5.81 15.93
C GLY A 193 -18.23 4.93 16.58
N SER A 194 -16.98 5.37 16.54
CA SER A 194 -15.86 4.63 17.09
C SER A 194 -15.92 4.58 18.62
N THR A 195 -15.21 3.62 19.21
CA THR A 195 -15.20 3.43 20.67
C THR A 195 -14.44 4.53 21.40
N ASN A 196 -13.34 5.03 20.81
CA ASN A 196 -12.45 6.00 21.44
C ASN A 196 -12.61 7.41 20.86
N GLY A 197 -13.34 7.57 19.75
CA GLY A 197 -13.59 8.84 19.08
C GLY A 197 -12.43 9.31 18.19
N LEU A 198 -12.78 10.26 17.32
CA LEU A 198 -11.84 11.03 16.50
C LEU A 198 -11.40 12.30 17.24
N PHE A 199 -10.09 12.54 17.26
CA PHE A 199 -9.51 13.80 17.71
C PHE A 199 -8.86 14.55 16.54
N VAL A 200 -9.06 15.86 16.46
CA VAL A 200 -8.42 16.75 15.47
C VAL A 200 -7.76 17.89 16.23
N GLU A 201 -6.46 18.09 16.03
CA GLU A 201 -5.66 19.08 16.79
C GLU A 201 -5.86 18.93 18.33
N GLY A 202 -5.96 17.68 18.80
CA GLY A 202 -6.15 17.35 20.21
C GLY A 202 -7.60 17.49 20.74
N HIS A 203 -8.55 17.92 19.91
CA HIS A 203 -9.95 18.08 20.31
C HIS A 203 -10.83 16.95 19.77
N GLN A 204 -11.62 16.32 20.64
CA GLN A 204 -12.54 15.26 20.23
C GLN A 204 -13.72 15.87 19.44
N VAL A 205 -13.96 15.36 18.24
CA VAL A 205 -14.99 15.88 17.33
C VAL A 205 -15.71 14.75 16.60
N PRO A 206 -17.01 14.87 16.31
CA PRO A 206 -17.72 13.89 15.49
C PRO A 206 -17.38 14.02 14.00
N ALA A 207 -17.00 15.22 13.56
CA ALA A 207 -16.51 15.50 12.23
C ALA A 207 -15.69 16.80 12.22
N ALA A 208 -14.78 16.94 11.26
CA ALA A 208 -14.01 18.16 11.02
C ALA A 208 -13.72 18.35 9.54
N THR A 209 -13.72 19.60 9.09
CA THR A 209 -13.10 19.97 7.82
C THR A 209 -11.60 20.05 8.03
N LEU A 210 -10.84 19.28 7.26
CA LEU A 210 -9.39 19.20 7.37
C LEU A 210 -8.72 20.32 6.56
N LEU A 211 -7.72 20.94 7.18
CA LEU A 211 -6.82 21.91 6.58
C LEU A 211 -5.41 21.30 6.45
N ASP A 212 -4.62 21.84 5.54
CA ASP A 212 -3.24 21.39 5.33
C ASP A 212 -2.44 21.44 6.65
N GLY A 213 -1.74 20.35 6.95
CA GLY A 213 -0.97 20.20 8.18
C GLY A 213 -1.76 19.70 9.39
N ASN A 214 -3.07 19.47 9.27
CA ASN A 214 -3.86 18.94 10.39
C ASN A 214 -3.36 17.57 10.86
N THR A 215 -3.36 17.40 12.17
CA THR A 215 -3.13 16.15 12.87
C THR A 215 -4.46 15.60 13.36
N LEU A 216 -4.80 14.40 12.90
CA LEU A 216 -5.87 13.59 13.45
C LEU A 216 -5.27 12.53 14.39
N THR A 217 -6.05 12.08 15.36
CA THR A 217 -5.68 10.98 16.25
C THR A 217 -6.87 10.06 16.47
N ILE A 218 -6.63 8.76 16.30
CA ILE A 218 -7.58 7.68 16.57
C ILE A 218 -6.87 6.61 17.39
N GLY A 219 -7.45 6.21 18.52
CA GLY A 219 -6.74 5.32 19.46
C GLY A 219 -5.40 5.95 19.89
N ARG A 220 -4.28 5.31 19.52
CA ARG A 220 -2.91 5.79 19.68
C ARG A 220 -2.25 6.19 18.35
N THR A 221 -2.95 5.97 17.24
CA THR A 221 -2.46 6.23 15.89
C THR A 221 -2.59 7.71 15.58
N ARG A 222 -1.48 8.31 15.12
CA ARG A 222 -1.44 9.69 14.66
C ARG A 222 -1.46 9.73 13.14
N ILE A 223 -2.36 10.52 12.58
CA ILE A 223 -2.52 10.70 11.14
C ILE A 223 -2.24 12.16 10.81
N LEU A 224 -1.27 12.41 9.94
CA LEU A 224 -0.99 13.74 9.40
C LEU A 224 -1.65 13.90 8.04
N PHE A 225 -2.28 15.04 7.80
CA PHE A 225 -2.99 15.33 6.57
C PHE A 225 -2.35 16.50 5.83
N TRP A 226 -2.14 16.34 4.52
CA TRP A 226 -1.66 17.41 3.64
C TRP A 226 -2.42 17.42 2.32
N THR A 227 -2.77 18.59 1.83
CA THR A 227 -3.30 18.82 0.47
C THR A 227 -2.24 19.44 -0.44
N GLY A 228 -1.06 19.79 0.08
CA GLY A 228 0.04 20.33 -0.71
C GLY A 228 -0.26 21.67 -1.38
N GLY A 229 -1.33 22.34 -0.94
CA GLY A 229 -1.48 23.76 -1.15
C GLY A 229 -0.45 24.48 -0.28
N GLU A 230 0.28 25.43 -0.84
CA GLU A 230 0.98 26.43 -0.02
C GLU A 230 -0.02 27.00 0.98
N PRO A 231 0.38 27.23 2.25
CA PRO A 231 -0.48 28.00 3.15
C PRO A 231 -0.79 29.32 2.44
N GLU A 232 -2.08 29.63 2.24
CA GLU A 232 -2.46 30.98 1.84
C GLU A 232 -1.87 31.92 2.89
N ALA A 233 -0.81 32.63 2.49
CA ALA A 233 -0.28 33.72 3.28
C ALA A 233 -1.37 34.79 3.30
N ASP A 234 -2.09 34.89 4.43
CA ASP A 234 -3.01 35.99 4.70
C ASP A 234 -2.33 37.32 4.34
N GLY A 235 -2.99 38.07 3.44
CA GLY A 235 -2.62 39.42 3.02
C GLY A 235 -3.16 40.50 3.94
#